data_AF-A0A975H329-F1
#
_entry.id   AF-A0A975H329-F1
#
_cell.length_a   1.000
_cell.length_b   1.000
_cell.length_c   1.000
_cell.angle_alpha   90.00
_cell.angle_beta   90.00
_cell.angle_gamma   90.00
#
_symmetry.space_group_name_H-M   'P 1'
#
loop_
_entity.id
_entity.type
_entity.pdbx_description
1 polymer ?
#
loop_
_entity_poly.entity_id
_entity_poly.type
_entity_poly.pdbx_seq_one_letter_code
_entity_poly.pdbx_strand_id
1 'polypeptide(L)'
;MTNGSFTATIPANTSGFKVEVAASTDTITEGSESFTLSAQVGSTTAVAGTGTITDATAALAVSTVSSPTAAEGNNLVFDVALNGSSTSASTATVTLTSGTATIGTDTGTVRYSTDGGTT
;
A
#
# COMPACT_ATOMS: atom_id res chain seq x y z
N MET A 1 0.50 12.62 -13.42
CA MET A 1 1.82 12.89 -14.01
C MET A 1 1.67 12.96 -15.53
N THR A 2 2.15 14.01 -16.18
CA THR A 2 2.04 14.15 -17.64
C THR A 2 3.11 13.28 -18.30
N ASN A 3 2.75 12.51 -19.32
CA ASN A 3 3.70 11.73 -20.11
C ASN A 3 4.77 12.68 -20.70
N GLY A 4 6.01 12.60 -20.22
CA GLY A 4 7.09 13.51 -20.62
C GLY A 4 7.76 13.08 -21.93
N SER A 5 8.32 14.04 -22.67
CA SER A 5 9.21 13.80 -23.82
C SER A 5 10.38 14.77 -23.74
N PHE A 6 11.58 14.30 -24.06
CA PHE A 6 12.78 15.11 -24.15
C PHE A 6 13.67 14.60 -25.28
N THR A 7 14.55 15.45 -25.78
CA THR A 7 15.56 15.10 -26.79
C THR A 7 16.94 15.05 -26.16
N ALA A 8 17.68 13.97 -26.40
CA ALA A 8 19.09 13.85 -26.01
C ALA A 8 19.99 13.99 -27.24
N THR A 9 21.05 14.80 -27.14
CA THR A 9 22.09 14.87 -28.17
C THR A 9 23.18 13.84 -27.86
N ILE A 10 23.38 12.89 -28.78
CA ILE A 10 24.41 11.85 -28.64
C ILE A 10 25.69 12.32 -29.34
N PRO A 11 26.84 12.39 -28.64
CA PRO A 11 28.10 12.78 -29.27
C PRO A 11 28.52 11.83 -30.40
N ALA A 12 29.22 12.38 -31.39
CA ALA A 12 29.81 11.58 -32.46
C ALA A 12 30.73 10.48 -31.88
N ASN A 13 30.86 9.36 -32.60
CA ASN A 13 31.67 8.20 -32.21
C ASN A 13 31.26 7.55 -30.88
N THR A 14 29.96 7.60 -30.54
CA THR A 14 29.38 6.95 -29.36
C THR A 14 28.42 5.85 -29.77
N SER A 15 28.48 4.69 -29.12
CA SER A 15 27.62 3.53 -29.41
C SER A 15 26.51 3.30 -28.36
N GLY A 16 26.41 4.16 -27.34
CA GLY A 16 25.38 4.05 -26.30
C GLY A 16 25.38 5.22 -25.33
N PHE A 17 24.25 5.41 -24.64
CA PHE A 17 24.05 6.40 -23.59
C PHE A 17 23.14 5.83 -22.50
N LYS A 18 23.07 6.50 -21.35
CA LYS A 18 22.21 6.09 -20.22
C LYS A 18 21.08 7.12 -20.05
N VAL A 19 19.92 6.62 -19.66
CA VAL A 19 18.79 7.42 -19.17
C VAL A 19 18.54 7.00 -17.73
N GLU A 20 18.48 7.97 -16.83
CA GLU A 20 18.20 7.75 -15.41
C GLU A 20 16.81 8.29 -15.10
N VAL A 21 16.01 7.49 -14.39
CA VAL A 21 14.68 7.86 -13.92
C VAL A 21 14.66 7.56 -12.42
N ALA A 22 14.53 8.61 -11.60
CA ALA A 22 14.45 8.45 -10.15
C ALA A 22 13.09 7.89 -9.76
N ALA A 23 13.08 6.83 -8.94
CA ALA A 23 11.87 6.35 -8.27
C ALA A 23 11.57 7.26 -7.07
N SER A 24 10.29 7.56 -6.83
CA SER A 24 9.85 8.23 -5.61
C SER A 24 9.69 7.22 -4.49
N THR A 25 9.81 7.68 -3.24
CA THR A 25 9.56 6.88 -2.04
C THR A 25 8.50 7.57 -1.21
N ASP A 26 7.61 6.79 -0.60
CA ASP A 26 6.67 7.27 0.40
C ASP A 26 6.44 6.20 1.50
N THR A 27 5.36 6.36 2.27
CA THR A 27 5.04 5.51 3.41
C THR A 27 3.82 4.61 3.17
N ILE A 28 3.30 4.53 1.94
CA ILE A 28 2.13 3.73 1.60
C ILE A 28 2.60 2.39 1.06
N THR A 29 2.03 1.30 1.57
CA THR A 29 2.31 -0.04 1.03
C THR A 29 1.62 -0.24 -0.31
N GLU A 30 2.41 -0.64 -1.28
CA GLU A 30 2.01 -0.75 -2.69
C GLU A 30 2.48 -2.09 -3.28
N GLY A 31 1.96 -2.40 -4.46
CA GLY A 31 2.51 -3.47 -5.28
C GLY A 31 3.72 -2.99 -6.09
N SER A 32 4.33 -3.89 -6.84
CA SER A 32 5.28 -3.48 -7.87
C SER A 32 4.57 -2.69 -8.97
N GLU A 33 5.15 -1.56 -9.34
CA GLU A 33 4.66 -0.66 -10.39
C GLU A 33 5.58 -0.72 -11.60
N SER A 34 5.07 -0.44 -12.79
CA SER A 34 5.89 -0.47 -14.01
C SER A 34 5.59 0.68 -14.95
N PHE A 35 6.62 1.10 -15.68
CA PHE A 35 6.54 2.10 -16.74
C PHE A 35 7.37 1.70 -17.95
N THR A 36 7.09 2.29 -19.11
CA THR A 36 7.83 2.02 -20.35
C THR A 36 8.68 3.24 -20.73
N LEU A 37 9.93 2.98 -21.10
CA LEU A 37 10.82 3.96 -21.74
C LEU A 37 10.96 3.56 -23.21
N SER A 38 10.59 4.47 -24.11
CA SER A 38 10.74 4.28 -25.56
C SER A 38 11.72 5.29 -26.14
N ALA A 39 12.59 4.85 -27.04
CA ALA A 39 13.59 5.70 -27.69
C ALA A 39 13.70 5.42 -29.20
N GLN A 40 14.01 6.47 -29.97
CA GLN A 40 14.26 6.39 -31.41
C GLN A 40 15.31 7.44 -31.84
N VAL A 41 15.94 7.23 -32.99
CA VAL A 41 16.83 8.21 -33.63
C VAL A 41 16.20 8.68 -34.93
N GLY A 42 15.92 9.98 -35.06
CA GLY A 42 15.24 10.52 -36.24
C GLY A 42 13.89 9.82 -36.48
N SER A 43 13.70 9.25 -37.67
CA SER A 43 12.47 8.55 -38.08
C SER A 43 12.55 7.03 -37.97
N THR A 44 13.49 6.47 -37.20
CA THR A 44 13.55 5.02 -36.97
C THR A 44 12.38 4.54 -36.12
N THR A 45 12.05 3.24 -36.21
CA THR A 45 11.11 2.60 -35.30
C THR A 45 11.62 2.73 -33.86
N ALA A 46 10.73 3.13 -32.95
CA ALA A 46 11.07 3.23 -31.55
C ALA A 46 11.22 1.85 -30.91
N VAL A 47 12.18 1.72 -30.01
CA VAL A 47 12.41 0.52 -29.20
C VAL A 47 12.09 0.85 -27.76
N ALA A 48 11.36 -0.04 -27.09
CA ALA A 48 10.91 0.15 -25.71
C ALA A 48 11.57 -0.84 -24.74
N GLY A 49 11.77 -0.37 -23.51
CA GLY A 49 12.09 -1.19 -22.34
C GLY A 49 11.16 -0.89 -21.18
N THR A 50 11.06 -1.81 -20.23
CA THR A 50 10.23 -1.66 -19.02
C THR A 50 11.10 -1.36 -17.82
N GLY A 51 10.75 -0.32 -17.07
CA GLY A 51 11.23 -0.08 -15.72
C GLY A 51 10.20 -0.59 -14.70
N THR A 52 10.66 -1.15 -13.59
CA THR A 52 9.81 -1.60 -12.48
C THR A 52 10.27 -0.93 -11.19
N ILE A 53 9.34 -0.38 -10.44
CA ILE A 53 9.54 0.13 -9.08
C ILE A 53 8.99 -0.92 -8.13
N THR A 54 9.83 -1.40 -7.22
CA THR A 54 9.42 -2.32 -6.15
C THR A 54 9.13 -1.53 -4.91
N ASP A 55 8.01 -1.84 -4.24
CA ASP A 55 7.69 -1.23 -2.96
C ASP A 55 8.80 -1.52 -1.92
N ALA A 56 9.15 -0.48 -1.16
CA ALA A 56 10.16 -0.51 -0.11
C ALA A 56 9.56 -0.35 1.28
N THR A 57 8.24 -0.26 1.41
CA THR A 57 7.58 -0.23 2.72
C THR A 57 7.49 -1.63 3.34
N ALA A 58 7.32 -1.67 4.65
CA ALA A 58 7.01 -2.92 5.34
C ALA A 58 5.58 -3.35 5.02
N ALA A 59 5.32 -4.66 5.00
CA ALA A 59 3.97 -5.18 4.85
C ALA A 59 3.02 -4.61 5.92
N LEU A 60 1.79 -4.33 5.52
CA LEU A 60 0.75 -3.83 6.41
C LEU A 60 0.43 -4.87 7.50
N ALA A 61 0.42 -4.43 8.76
CA ALA A 61 0.21 -5.27 9.92
C ALA A 61 -0.58 -4.54 11.01
N VAL A 62 -1.29 -5.30 11.85
CA VAL A 62 -1.87 -4.77 13.10
C VAL A 62 -0.73 -4.41 14.04
N SER A 63 -0.68 -3.14 14.44
CA SER A 63 0.34 -2.62 15.36
C SER A 63 -0.13 -2.69 16.80
N THR A 64 -1.39 -2.32 17.08
CA THR A 64 -1.94 -2.33 18.44
C THR A 64 -3.41 -2.71 18.46
N VAL A 65 -3.85 -3.30 19.57
CA VAL A 65 -5.25 -3.47 19.94
C VAL A 65 -5.41 -2.95 21.36
N SER A 66 -6.36 -2.05 21.59
CA SER A 66 -6.63 -1.49 22.91
C SER A 66 -7.30 -2.51 23.86
N SER A 67 -7.47 -2.13 25.14
CA SER A 67 -8.08 -2.99 26.17
C SER A 67 -9.17 -2.22 26.93
N PRO A 68 -10.35 -2.02 26.34
CA PRO A 68 -11.44 -1.29 26.95
C PRO A 68 -12.06 -2.03 28.14
N THR A 69 -12.73 -1.28 29.02
CA THR A 69 -13.60 -1.81 30.08
C THR A 69 -14.95 -1.11 30.02
N ALA A 70 -16.03 -1.85 30.26
CA ALA A 70 -17.38 -1.32 30.27
C ALA A 70 -18.24 -2.06 31.29
N ALA A 71 -19.27 -1.40 31.84
CA ALA A 71 -20.28 -2.05 32.66
C ALA A 71 -21.21 -2.91 31.79
N GLU A 72 -21.84 -3.93 32.39
CA GLU A 72 -22.79 -4.82 31.70
C GLU A 72 -23.86 -4.02 30.92
N GLY A 73 -24.17 -4.49 29.71
CA GLY A 73 -25.11 -3.84 28.80
C GLY A 73 -24.50 -2.73 27.92
N ASN A 74 -23.24 -2.33 28.14
CA ASN A 74 -22.55 -1.36 27.29
C ASN A 74 -21.58 -2.04 26.31
N ASN A 75 -21.29 -1.38 25.20
CA ASN A 75 -20.33 -1.88 24.21
C ASN A 75 -18.87 -1.72 24.69
N LEU A 76 -18.06 -2.74 24.43
CA LEU A 76 -16.60 -2.64 24.41
C LEU A 76 -16.16 -2.28 23.00
N VAL A 77 -15.58 -1.09 22.83
CA VAL A 77 -15.03 -0.63 21.56
C VAL A 77 -13.51 -0.79 21.61
N PHE A 78 -12.98 -1.71 20.80
CA PHE A 78 -11.55 -1.94 20.68
C PHE A 78 -10.99 -1.10 19.54
N ASP A 79 -10.14 -0.13 19.87
CA ASP A 79 -9.29 0.54 18.88
C ASP A 79 -8.22 -0.43 18.38
N VAL A 80 -8.21 -0.65 17.06
CA VAL A 80 -7.20 -1.45 16.35
C VAL A 80 -6.44 -0.51 15.42
N ALA A 81 -5.12 -0.41 15.63
CA ALA A 81 -4.26 0.42 14.78
C ALA A 81 -3.40 -0.47 13.87
N LEU A 82 -3.22 -0.03 12.62
CA LEU A 82 -2.26 -0.62 11.68
C LEU A 82 -0.94 0.16 11.71
N ASN A 83 0.14 -0.46 11.25
CA ASN A 83 1.47 0.16 11.15
C ASN A 83 1.61 1.16 9.99
N GLY A 84 0.59 1.32 9.16
CA GLY A 84 0.62 2.15 7.95
C GLY A 84 -0.69 2.13 7.17
N SER A 85 -0.60 2.43 5.89
CA SER A 85 -1.71 2.38 4.93
C SER A 85 -1.30 1.61 3.68
N SER A 86 -2.27 1.15 2.90
CA SER A 86 -2.04 0.38 1.68
C SER A 86 -2.98 0.84 0.58
N THR A 87 -2.50 0.89 -0.67
CA THR A 87 -3.36 1.14 -1.85
C THR A 87 -4.22 -0.07 -2.20
N SER A 88 -3.85 -1.26 -1.72
CA SER A 88 -4.58 -2.51 -1.91
C SER A 88 -5.32 -2.94 -0.64
N ALA A 89 -6.52 -3.48 -0.81
CA ALA A 89 -7.29 -4.03 0.28
C ALA A 89 -6.54 -5.18 0.96
N SER A 90 -6.51 -5.17 2.29
CA SER A 90 -5.90 -6.21 3.12
C SER A 90 -6.95 -6.86 4.01
N THR A 91 -6.82 -8.15 4.28
CA THR A 91 -7.70 -8.90 5.18
C THR A 91 -7.04 -9.08 6.55
N ALA A 92 -7.76 -8.74 7.62
CA ALA A 92 -7.35 -9.03 8.98
C ALA A 92 -8.23 -10.14 9.56
N THR A 93 -7.61 -11.16 10.15
CA THR A 93 -8.33 -12.19 10.90
C THR A 93 -8.55 -11.71 12.32
N VAL A 94 -9.82 -11.55 12.71
CA VAL A 94 -10.22 -11.20 14.08
C VAL A 94 -10.82 -12.43 14.75
N THR A 95 -10.35 -12.75 15.94
CA THR A 95 -10.84 -13.91 16.71
C THR A 95 -11.12 -13.49 18.13
N LEU A 96 -12.36 -13.70 18.59
CA LEU A 96 -12.70 -13.64 20.00
C LEU A 96 -12.50 -15.03 20.58
N THR A 97 -11.92 -15.12 21.78
CA THR A 97 -11.79 -16.38 22.53
C THR A 97 -12.44 -16.20 23.91
N SER A 98 -13.22 -17.18 24.35
CA SER A 98 -13.84 -17.15 25.68
C SER A 98 -12.76 -17.13 26.77
N GLY A 99 -13.04 -16.37 27.83
CA GLY A 99 -12.25 -16.35 29.06
C GLY A 99 -13.16 -16.68 30.24
N THR A 100 -13.23 -15.78 31.21
CA THR A 100 -14.28 -15.85 32.25
C THR A 100 -15.65 -15.49 31.70
N ALA A 101 -15.70 -14.70 30.63
CA ALA A 101 -16.90 -14.47 29.81
C ALA A 101 -16.99 -15.50 28.69
N THR A 102 -18.19 -16.02 28.43
CA THR A 102 -18.51 -16.98 27.39
C THR A 102 -19.05 -16.26 26.15
N ILE A 103 -18.39 -16.43 25.01
CA ILE A 103 -18.83 -15.85 23.73
C ILE A 103 -20.25 -16.32 23.40
N GLY A 104 -21.10 -15.37 23.03
CA GLY A 104 -22.50 -15.60 22.67
C GLY A 104 -23.47 -15.74 23.85
N THR A 105 -22.97 -15.90 25.08
CA THR A 105 -23.78 -15.77 26.31
C THR A 105 -23.59 -14.38 26.91
N ASP A 106 -22.33 -14.00 27.14
CA ASP A 106 -21.97 -12.72 27.76
C ASP A 106 -21.62 -11.64 26.73
N THR A 107 -21.53 -12.01 25.45
CA THR A 107 -21.19 -11.09 24.34
C THR A 107 -22.28 -11.05 23.28
N GLY A 108 -22.51 -9.87 22.70
CA GLY A 108 -23.40 -9.69 21.54
C GLY A 108 -22.73 -9.96 20.19
N THR A 109 -23.40 -9.53 19.11
CA THR A 109 -22.88 -9.60 17.74
C THR A 109 -21.66 -8.71 17.55
N VAL A 110 -20.60 -9.23 16.93
CA VAL A 110 -19.42 -8.45 16.55
C VAL A 110 -19.75 -7.56 15.36
N ARG A 111 -19.33 -6.29 15.45
CA ARG A 111 -19.41 -5.30 14.37
C ARG A 111 -18.04 -4.64 14.23
N TYR A 112 -17.67 -4.23 13.03
CA TYR A 112 -16.46 -3.47 12.77
C TYR A 112 -16.79 -2.26 11.91
N SER A 113 -15.92 -1.25 11.95
CA SER A 113 -15.96 -0.08 11.09
C SER A 113 -14.52 0.26 10.67
N THR A 114 -14.37 0.81 9.47
CA THR A 114 -13.10 1.33 8.95
C THR A 114 -13.08 2.86 8.83
N ASP A 115 -14.13 3.52 9.33
CA ASP A 115 -14.32 4.98 9.27
C ASP A 115 -14.36 5.63 10.66
N GLY A 116 -13.94 4.91 11.71
CA GLY A 116 -13.95 5.43 13.08
C GLY A 116 -15.34 5.44 13.72
N GLY A 117 -16.25 4.60 13.23
CA GLY A 117 -17.59 4.43 13.79
C GLY A 117 -18.63 5.42 13.26
N THR A 118 -18.37 6.12 12.15
CA THR A 118 -19.32 7.02 11.50
C THR A 118 -20.20 6.32 10.46
N THR A 119 -21.01 5.35 10.90
CA THR A 119 -22.30 4.99 10.27
C THR A 119 -23.24 4.36 11.28
#